data_AF-F9Q0E6-F1
#
_entry.id   AF-F9Q0E6-F1
#
_cell.length_a   1.000
_cell.length_b   1.000
_cell.length_c   1.000
_cell.angle_alpha   90.00
_cell.angle_beta   90.00
_cell.angle_gamma   90.00
#
_symmetry.space_group_name_H-M   'P 1'
#
loop_
_entity.id
_entity.type
_entity.pdbx_description
1 polymer ?
#
loop_
_entity_poly.entity_id
_entity_poly.type
_entity_poly.pdbx_seq_one_letter_code
_entity_poly.pdbx_strand_id
1 'polypeptide(L)'
;MVTTDEPSENQIPDYVEKPAEGLEHLAWAPNGQTPKLVYPPGKPGDAVLKNDKNYYFDGSAHYYYVSSNSERTGYSAYWKWLGGKWKLQGMTDPNDPARDPKLHENTADDEYMYSDKNSSVKLYSTNLVTTAKAGQALPFKNVEEFKNYVIEKMNPKFLDNSGWDAKVEWEIEDPEIFEKTKENPYAKDYVLIANLKSGVEDKKYSDVEFGYVKFVYRVEATNDTNYDYVSKAKEAFAKINETRKAQGLKELTWSEDIYQNQALPKVNEISRQYDSTGFVGRRDEDAAVVVKKWANSGLRDLLLDPNVTEGAVAAVVDGNGVYYWAYSYK
;
A
#
# COMPACT_ATOMS: atom_id res chain seq x y z
N MET A 1 28.04 -44.87 -10.62
CA MET A 1 26.71 -44.42 -10.15
C MET A 1 25.92 -44.00 -11.38
N VAL A 2 24.67 -44.45 -11.47
CA VAL A 2 23.80 -44.28 -12.63
C VAL A 2 23.59 -42.79 -12.89
N THR A 3 24.04 -42.28 -14.03
CA THR A 3 23.71 -40.95 -14.52
C THR A 3 22.30 -41.01 -15.08
N THR A 4 21.32 -40.58 -14.30
CA THR A 4 19.97 -40.33 -14.82
C THR A 4 20.02 -39.03 -15.61
N ASP A 5 19.99 -39.16 -16.94
CA ASP A 5 19.80 -38.05 -17.88
C ASP A 5 18.36 -37.52 -17.80
N GLU A 6 17.98 -37.01 -16.63
CA GLU A 6 16.80 -36.17 -16.51
C GLU A 6 17.17 -34.70 -16.83
N PRO A 7 16.25 -33.93 -17.45
CA PRO A 7 16.41 -32.48 -17.62
C PRO A 7 16.72 -31.83 -16.26
N SER A 8 17.58 -30.80 -16.23
CA SER A 8 17.95 -30.09 -14.99
C SER A 8 16.73 -29.55 -14.24
N GLU A 9 15.62 -29.32 -14.94
CA GLU A 9 14.32 -28.91 -14.42
C GLU A 9 13.72 -29.93 -13.43
N ASN A 10 14.05 -31.22 -13.56
CA ASN A 10 13.61 -32.30 -12.67
C ASN A 10 14.61 -32.58 -11.53
N GLN A 11 15.76 -31.90 -11.53
CA GLN A 11 16.84 -32.09 -10.55
C GLN A 11 16.88 -30.97 -9.50
N ILE A 12 15.86 -30.11 -9.46
CA ILE A 12 15.76 -29.00 -8.50
C ILE A 12 15.41 -29.57 -7.13
N PRO A 13 16.29 -29.45 -6.12
CA PRO A 13 15.97 -29.92 -4.77
C PRO A 13 14.84 -29.08 -4.16
N ASP A 14 13.98 -29.67 -3.34
CA ASP A 14 12.81 -28.99 -2.72
C ASP A 14 13.17 -27.72 -1.93
N TYR A 15 14.41 -27.66 -1.44
CA TYR A 15 14.97 -26.54 -0.69
C TYR A 15 15.52 -25.41 -1.58
N VAL A 16 15.40 -25.54 -2.89
CA VAL A 16 15.75 -24.55 -3.90
C VAL A 16 14.47 -24.09 -4.58
N GLU A 17 14.33 -22.78 -4.75
CA GLU A 17 13.23 -22.23 -5.54
C GLU A 17 13.50 -22.43 -7.03
N LYS A 18 12.46 -22.82 -7.78
CA LYS A 18 12.57 -23.00 -9.23
C LYS A 18 13.03 -21.68 -9.86
N PRO A 19 14.11 -21.67 -10.66
CA PRO A 19 14.54 -20.48 -11.39
C PRO A 19 13.44 -19.97 -12.33
N ALA A 20 13.46 -18.67 -12.65
CA ALA A 20 12.55 -18.13 -13.66
C ALA A 20 12.75 -18.81 -15.03
N GLU A 21 11.68 -18.88 -15.81
CA GLU A 21 11.66 -19.51 -17.14
C GLU A 21 12.74 -18.89 -18.05
N GLY A 22 13.58 -19.74 -18.66
CA GLY A 22 14.75 -19.32 -19.46
C GLY A 22 16.10 -19.29 -18.72
N LEU A 23 16.13 -19.49 -17.39
CA LEU A 23 17.35 -19.48 -16.57
C LEU A 23 17.89 -20.88 -16.20
N GLU A 24 17.13 -21.93 -16.50
CA GLU A 24 17.49 -23.32 -16.17
C GLU A 24 18.73 -23.81 -16.95
N HIS A 25 19.12 -23.07 -17.99
CA HIS A 25 20.25 -23.35 -18.87
C HIS A 25 21.10 -22.10 -19.11
N LEU A 26 21.83 -21.64 -18.09
CA LEU A 26 22.87 -20.64 -18.32
C LEU A 26 23.87 -21.19 -19.36
N ALA A 27 24.44 -20.37 -20.24
CA ALA A 27 25.44 -20.79 -21.23
C ALA A 27 26.89 -20.62 -20.70
N TRP A 28 27.29 -21.39 -19.68
CA TRP A 28 28.47 -21.07 -18.83
C TRP A 28 29.76 -21.89 -19.01
N ALA A 29 29.93 -22.79 -20.01
CA ALA A 29 31.18 -23.58 -20.11
C ALA A 29 32.13 -22.97 -21.14
N PRO A 30 33.45 -22.99 -20.87
CA PRO A 30 34.46 -22.46 -21.79
C PRO A 30 34.51 -23.19 -23.15
N ASN A 31 33.84 -24.35 -23.28
CA ASN A 31 34.04 -25.30 -24.39
C ASN A 31 32.76 -25.64 -25.18
N GLY A 32 31.75 -24.77 -25.20
CA GLY A 32 30.53 -24.98 -25.99
C GLY A 32 29.57 -26.05 -25.43
N GLN A 33 29.77 -26.50 -24.19
CA GLN A 33 28.79 -27.30 -23.48
C GLN A 33 27.82 -26.39 -22.71
N THR A 34 26.51 -26.63 -22.81
CA THR A 34 25.51 -25.99 -21.95
C THR A 34 25.70 -26.54 -20.55
N PRO A 35 26.11 -25.75 -19.56
CA PRO A 35 26.42 -26.32 -18.28
C PRO A 35 25.20 -26.15 -17.37
N LYS A 36 25.08 -27.04 -16.39
CA LYS A 36 23.88 -27.17 -15.55
C LYS A 36 23.99 -26.33 -14.29
N LEU A 37 23.14 -25.32 -14.14
CA LEU A 37 23.09 -24.48 -12.93
C LEU A 37 23.26 -25.35 -11.67
N VAL A 38 24.37 -25.15 -10.95
CA VAL A 38 24.70 -26.00 -9.81
C VAL A 38 23.86 -25.56 -8.62
N TYR A 39 23.00 -26.45 -8.13
CA TYR A 39 22.21 -26.22 -6.94
C TYR A 39 23.06 -26.40 -5.67
N PRO A 40 22.83 -25.62 -4.60
CA PRO A 40 23.48 -25.84 -3.32
C PRO A 40 23.20 -27.27 -2.86
N PRO A 41 24.16 -28.00 -2.25
CA PRO A 41 23.98 -29.41 -1.90
C PRO A 41 23.18 -29.65 -0.61
N GLY A 42 22.79 -28.59 0.11
CA GLY A 42 22.01 -28.65 1.34
C GLY A 42 21.52 -27.28 1.80
N LYS A 43 20.85 -27.23 2.94
CA LYS A 43 20.36 -26.02 3.62
C LYS A 43 21.42 -25.46 4.57
N PRO A 44 21.36 -24.16 4.92
CA PRO A 44 22.20 -23.62 5.97
C PRO A 44 22.13 -24.43 7.28
N GLY A 45 23.30 -24.77 7.81
CA GLY A 45 23.46 -25.63 8.98
C GLY A 45 23.70 -27.10 8.64
N ASP A 46 23.46 -27.54 7.40
CA ASP A 46 23.77 -28.91 6.98
C ASP A 46 25.28 -29.15 6.95
N ALA A 47 25.70 -30.34 7.38
CA ALA A 47 27.11 -30.71 7.48
C ALA A 47 27.84 -30.64 6.12
N VAL A 48 27.11 -30.84 5.02
CA VAL A 48 27.65 -30.78 3.65
C VAL A 48 28.18 -29.40 3.29
N LEU A 49 27.65 -28.33 3.89
CA LEU A 49 28.06 -26.95 3.62
C LEU A 49 29.23 -26.47 4.50
N LYS A 50 29.55 -27.18 5.58
CA LYS A 50 30.49 -26.70 6.63
C LYS A 50 31.90 -26.40 6.10
N ASN A 51 32.34 -27.12 5.06
CA ASN A 51 33.64 -26.94 4.41
C ASN A 51 33.52 -26.73 2.90
N ASP A 52 32.31 -26.43 2.41
CA ASP A 52 32.11 -26.17 1.00
C ASP A 52 32.66 -24.78 0.67
N LYS A 53 33.59 -24.72 -0.28
CA LYS A 53 34.27 -23.48 -0.68
C LYS A 53 33.33 -22.49 -1.36
N ASN A 54 32.20 -22.97 -1.87
CA ASN A 54 31.18 -22.13 -2.50
C ASN A 54 30.18 -21.58 -1.47
N TYR A 55 30.13 -22.12 -0.26
CA TYR A 55 29.21 -21.66 0.78
C TYR A 55 29.84 -20.56 1.63
N TYR A 56 29.06 -19.51 1.91
CA TYR A 56 29.48 -18.37 2.71
C TYR A 56 28.33 -17.87 3.59
N PHE A 57 28.65 -17.42 4.80
CA PHE A 57 27.72 -16.77 5.71
C PHE A 57 28.33 -15.46 6.19
N ASP A 58 27.65 -14.35 5.93
CA ASP A 58 28.15 -12.99 6.23
C ASP A 58 27.80 -12.50 7.65
N GLY A 59 27.16 -13.34 8.47
CA GLY A 59 26.61 -12.96 9.78
C GLY A 59 25.11 -12.64 9.76
N SER A 60 24.52 -12.47 8.57
CA SER A 60 23.10 -12.15 8.39
C SER A 60 22.38 -13.11 7.42
N ALA A 61 23.04 -13.51 6.34
CA ALA A 61 22.48 -14.31 5.26
C ALA A 61 23.48 -15.34 4.74
N HIS A 62 22.94 -16.43 4.20
CA HIS A 62 23.72 -17.51 3.62
C HIS A 62 23.75 -17.39 2.10
N TYR A 63 24.92 -17.69 1.52
CA TYR A 63 25.19 -17.63 0.10
C TYR A 63 25.83 -18.93 -0.37
N TYR A 64 25.55 -19.30 -1.62
CA TYR A 64 26.23 -20.41 -2.30
C TYR A 64 26.60 -19.98 -3.72
N TYR A 65 27.89 -19.78 -3.95
CA TYR A 65 28.43 -19.28 -5.21
C TYR A 65 28.43 -20.35 -6.30
N VAL A 66 28.04 -19.96 -7.50
CA VAL A 66 28.15 -20.82 -8.68
C VAL A 66 29.40 -20.39 -9.44
N SER A 67 30.32 -21.32 -9.68
CA SER A 67 31.51 -21.01 -10.48
C SER A 67 31.09 -20.54 -11.88
N SER A 68 31.47 -19.33 -12.27
CA SER A 68 31.19 -18.76 -13.59
C SER A 68 32.48 -18.33 -14.29
N ASN A 69 32.44 -18.27 -15.63
CA ASN A 69 33.48 -17.62 -16.43
C ASN A 69 33.05 -16.16 -16.69
N SER A 70 33.04 -15.37 -15.62
CA SER A 70 32.53 -13.99 -15.61
C SER A 70 33.22 -13.08 -16.64
N GLU A 71 34.49 -13.34 -16.93
CA GLU A 71 35.27 -12.65 -17.97
C GLU A 71 34.66 -12.80 -19.38
N ARG A 72 33.99 -13.93 -19.65
CA ARG A 72 33.35 -14.20 -20.95
C ARG A 72 31.88 -13.81 -20.98
N THR A 73 31.16 -13.99 -19.87
CA THR A 73 29.68 -13.98 -19.89
C THR A 73 29.06 -12.69 -19.40
N GLY A 74 29.81 -11.78 -18.77
CA GLY A 74 29.18 -10.56 -18.29
C GLY A 74 28.72 -10.62 -16.82
N TYR A 75 28.66 -11.81 -16.20
CA TYR A 75 27.84 -12.03 -15.01
C TYR A 75 28.37 -13.17 -14.12
N SER A 76 28.09 -13.15 -12.81
CA SER A 76 28.25 -14.35 -11.94
C SER A 76 27.03 -14.60 -11.07
N ALA A 77 26.45 -15.77 -11.22
CA ALA A 77 25.30 -16.19 -10.45
C ALA A 77 25.70 -16.74 -9.07
N TYR A 78 24.83 -16.57 -8.09
CA TYR A 78 24.94 -17.18 -6.77
C TYR A 78 23.55 -17.44 -6.20
N TRP A 79 23.45 -18.33 -5.24
CA TRP A 79 22.23 -18.59 -4.50
C TRP A 79 22.26 -17.83 -3.18
N LYS A 80 21.14 -17.22 -2.79
CA LYS A 80 20.94 -16.62 -1.46
C LYS A 80 19.83 -17.34 -0.71
N TRP A 81 20.04 -17.62 0.57
CA TRP A 81 19.04 -18.28 1.40
C TRP A 81 18.01 -17.26 1.91
N LEU A 82 16.77 -17.37 1.43
CA LEU A 82 15.68 -16.45 1.72
C LEU A 82 14.38 -17.22 1.91
N GLY A 83 13.66 -16.93 3.01
CA GLY A 83 12.34 -17.55 3.25
C GLY A 83 12.38 -19.08 3.34
N GLY A 84 13.49 -19.66 3.80
CA GLY A 84 13.65 -21.11 3.95
C GLY A 84 13.98 -21.86 2.66
N LYS A 85 14.35 -21.15 1.59
CA LYS A 85 14.82 -21.73 0.33
C LYS A 85 16.02 -20.98 -0.25
N TRP A 86 16.80 -21.65 -1.08
CA TRP A 86 17.80 -20.99 -1.93
C TRP A 86 17.13 -20.34 -3.13
N LYS A 87 17.42 -19.07 -3.37
CA LYS A 87 16.94 -18.30 -4.50
C LYS A 87 18.12 -17.84 -5.35
N LEU A 88 18.04 -18.00 -6.67
CA LEU A 88 19.13 -17.62 -7.58
C LEU A 88 19.20 -16.10 -7.69
N GLN A 89 20.40 -15.53 -7.68
CA GLN A 89 20.70 -14.10 -7.72
C GLN A 89 21.92 -13.84 -8.64
N GLY A 90 22.06 -12.61 -9.16
CA GLY A 90 23.31 -12.14 -9.81
C GLY A 90 23.35 -12.16 -11.35
N MET A 91 22.64 -11.23 -12.00
CA MET A 91 22.80 -10.89 -13.43
C MET A 91 23.18 -9.41 -13.65
N THR A 92 24.33 -8.99 -13.11
CA THR A 92 24.93 -7.65 -13.36
C THR A 92 26.39 -7.68 -13.90
N ASP A 93 26.70 -6.73 -14.81
CA ASP A 93 27.86 -6.54 -15.72
C ASP A 93 29.26 -6.77 -15.06
N PRO A 94 30.33 -7.27 -15.74
CA PRO A 94 31.64 -7.46 -15.10
C PRO A 94 32.40 -6.16 -14.87
N ASN A 95 32.01 -5.09 -15.56
CA ASN A 95 32.51 -3.74 -15.33
C ASN A 95 31.58 -2.95 -14.40
N ASP A 96 30.61 -3.63 -13.79
CA ASP A 96 29.79 -3.06 -12.73
C ASP A 96 30.69 -2.75 -11.52
N PRO A 97 30.76 -1.48 -11.09
CA PRO A 97 31.50 -1.06 -9.91
C PRO A 97 31.13 -1.86 -8.64
N ALA A 98 29.97 -2.52 -8.61
CA ALA A 98 29.45 -3.31 -7.50
C ALA A 98 30.17 -4.64 -7.21
N ARG A 99 31.39 -4.88 -7.73
CA ARG A 99 32.00 -6.22 -7.73
C ARG A 99 33.42 -6.39 -7.21
N ASP A 100 34.07 -5.40 -6.59
CA ASP A 100 35.26 -5.72 -5.78
C ASP A 100 34.84 -6.10 -4.35
N PRO A 101 34.90 -7.39 -3.95
CA PRO A 101 34.51 -7.84 -2.62
C PRO A 101 35.53 -7.46 -1.54
N LYS A 102 36.61 -6.74 -1.87
CA LYS A 102 37.44 -6.03 -0.88
C LYS A 102 36.90 -4.64 -0.52
N LEU A 103 35.85 -4.13 -1.18
CA LEU A 103 35.31 -2.79 -0.96
C LEU A 103 33.87 -2.74 -0.44
N HIS A 104 33.15 -3.86 -0.41
CA HIS A 104 31.71 -3.89 -0.08
C HIS A 104 31.41 -4.50 1.30
N GLU A 105 31.86 -3.83 2.36
CA GLU A 105 31.54 -4.21 3.74
C GLU A 105 30.25 -3.54 4.29
N ASN A 106 29.63 -2.57 3.59
CA ASN A 106 28.44 -1.87 4.10
C ASN A 106 27.46 -1.34 3.01
N THR A 107 26.22 -1.02 3.41
CA THR A 107 25.15 -0.41 2.57
C THR A 107 25.48 0.98 2.00
N ALA A 108 26.71 1.46 2.13
CA ALA A 108 27.19 2.75 1.64
C ALA A 108 27.74 2.67 0.20
N ASP A 109 27.83 1.48 -0.39
CA ASP A 109 28.66 1.25 -1.57
C ASP A 109 27.87 1.13 -2.89
N ASP A 110 26.57 1.41 -2.88
CA ASP A 110 25.78 1.63 -4.10
C ASP A 110 25.63 3.13 -4.33
N GLU A 111 26.63 3.71 -5.00
CA GLU A 111 26.91 5.15 -5.12
C GLU A 111 25.66 6.00 -5.48
N TYR A 112 24.69 5.40 -6.19
CA TYR A 112 23.51 6.09 -6.73
C TYR A 112 22.18 5.48 -6.28
N MET A 113 22.12 4.84 -5.11
CA MET A 113 20.88 4.42 -4.47
C MET A 113 20.54 5.28 -3.25
N TYR A 114 19.25 5.33 -2.91
CA TYR A 114 18.78 6.03 -1.71
C TYR A 114 19.47 5.52 -0.44
N SER A 115 19.97 6.44 0.37
CA SER A 115 20.66 6.11 1.61
C SER A 115 19.73 6.18 2.80
N ASP A 116 19.26 5.02 3.27
CA ASP A 116 18.52 4.93 4.54
C ASP A 116 19.36 5.31 5.77
N LYS A 117 20.70 5.35 5.62
CA LYS A 117 21.64 5.75 6.69
C LYS A 117 21.80 7.26 6.79
N ASN A 118 21.98 7.93 5.65
CA ASN A 118 22.29 9.36 5.61
C ASN A 118 21.03 10.22 5.46
N SER A 119 19.94 9.66 4.91
CA SER A 119 18.63 10.31 4.87
C SER A 119 17.99 10.36 6.26
N SER A 120 17.19 11.40 6.52
CA SER A 120 16.49 11.54 7.80
C SER A 120 15.18 10.75 7.86
N VAL A 121 14.73 10.25 6.71
CA VAL A 121 13.55 9.41 6.51
C VAL A 121 13.97 8.18 5.72
N LYS A 122 13.20 7.10 5.81
CA LYS A 122 13.54 5.83 5.14
C LYS A 122 12.71 5.69 3.88
N LEU A 123 13.27 5.02 2.87
CA LEU A 123 12.53 4.73 1.65
C LEU A 123 11.28 3.90 1.98
N TYR A 124 10.16 4.21 1.32
CA TYR A 124 8.84 3.63 1.55
C TYR A 124 8.27 3.80 2.98
N SER A 125 8.85 4.67 3.80
CA SER A 125 8.32 4.94 5.14
C SER A 125 7.11 5.87 5.10
N THR A 126 6.24 5.70 6.09
CA THR A 126 5.13 6.61 6.39
C THR A 126 5.45 7.35 7.67
N ASN A 127 5.54 8.67 7.60
CA ASN A 127 6.02 9.51 8.69
C ASN A 127 4.90 10.44 9.15
N LEU A 128 4.53 10.34 10.42
CA LEU A 128 3.54 11.23 11.03
C LEU A 128 4.16 12.60 11.26
N VAL A 129 3.63 13.63 10.59
CA VAL A 129 4.08 15.02 10.68
C VAL A 129 3.40 15.73 11.85
N THR A 130 2.08 15.60 11.92
CA THR A 130 1.25 16.29 12.91
C THR A 130 -0.04 15.51 13.12
N THR A 131 -0.57 15.60 14.33
CA THR A 131 -1.91 15.13 14.69
C THR A 131 -2.74 16.33 15.09
N ALA A 132 -3.82 16.58 14.37
CA ALA A 132 -4.76 17.67 14.60
C ALA A 132 -6.15 17.12 14.91
N LYS A 133 -7.06 18.00 15.33
CA LYS A 133 -8.47 17.66 15.57
C LYS A 133 -9.30 18.13 14.39
N ALA A 134 -10.26 17.32 13.93
CA ALA A 134 -11.13 17.76 12.84
C ALA A 134 -12.03 18.95 13.26
N GLY A 135 -12.45 19.72 12.25
CA GLY A 135 -13.17 20.99 12.42
C GLY A 135 -12.27 22.25 12.42
N GLN A 136 -10.95 22.11 12.30
CA GLN A 136 -10.02 23.22 12.02
C GLN A 136 -9.52 23.11 10.59
N ALA A 137 -9.56 24.18 9.81
CA ALA A 137 -9.02 24.20 8.45
C ALA A 137 -7.58 23.66 8.42
N LEU A 138 -7.22 22.96 7.34
CA LEU A 138 -5.84 22.50 7.17
C LEU A 138 -4.90 23.72 7.12
N PRO A 139 -3.68 23.61 7.66
CA PRO A 139 -2.69 24.68 7.60
C PRO A 139 -2.10 24.86 6.20
N PHE A 140 -2.60 24.12 5.20
CA PHE A 140 -2.17 24.12 3.80
C PHE A 140 -3.36 23.91 2.87
N LYS A 141 -3.34 24.57 1.71
CA LYS A 141 -4.45 24.59 0.73
C LYS A 141 -4.09 23.97 -0.62
N ASN A 142 -2.84 23.57 -0.82
CA ASN A 142 -2.31 22.97 -2.04
C ASN A 142 -1.02 22.18 -1.73
N VAL A 143 -0.48 21.50 -2.75
CA VAL A 143 0.74 20.67 -2.65
C VAL A 143 1.94 21.48 -2.12
N GLU A 144 2.15 22.69 -2.63
CA GLU A 144 3.33 23.50 -2.27
C GLU A 144 3.25 23.97 -0.79
N GLU A 145 2.07 24.36 -0.32
CA GLU A 145 1.86 24.70 1.09
C GLU A 145 2.03 23.47 2.00
N PHE A 146 1.55 22.29 1.59
CA PHE A 146 1.72 21.07 2.39
C PHE A 146 3.20 20.64 2.43
N LYS A 147 3.91 20.72 1.31
CA LYS A 147 5.36 20.53 1.25
C LYS A 147 6.09 21.48 2.19
N ASN A 148 5.78 22.78 2.15
CA ASN A 148 6.41 23.76 3.04
C ASN A 148 6.13 23.45 4.51
N TYR A 149 4.90 23.03 4.83
CA TYR A 149 4.54 22.58 6.17
C TYR A 149 5.39 21.38 6.63
N VAL A 150 5.57 20.36 5.78
CA VAL A 150 6.43 19.20 6.07
C VAL A 150 7.88 19.62 6.28
N ILE A 151 8.41 20.48 5.42
CA ILE A 151 9.79 20.99 5.53
C ILE A 151 9.99 21.74 6.85
N GLU A 152 9.05 22.61 7.24
CA GLU A 152 9.12 23.36 8.49
C GLU A 152 9.10 22.43 9.72
N LYS A 153 8.25 21.39 9.71
CA LYS A 153 8.04 20.51 10.89
C LYS A 153 9.07 19.40 11.02
N MET A 154 9.52 18.83 9.90
CA MET A 154 10.35 17.63 9.90
C MET A 154 11.74 17.84 9.30
N ASN A 155 11.91 18.85 8.44
CA ASN A 155 13.14 19.13 7.68
C ASN A 155 13.76 17.85 7.06
N PRO A 156 13.00 17.10 6.24
CA PRO A 156 13.45 15.81 5.74
C PRO A 156 14.62 15.95 4.77
N LYS A 157 15.60 15.06 4.90
CA LYS A 157 16.74 14.91 3.99
C LYS A 157 16.58 13.64 3.17
N PHE A 158 16.76 13.77 1.86
CA PHE A 158 16.68 12.67 0.90
C PHE A 158 18.03 12.58 0.20
N LEU A 159 18.91 11.73 0.70
CA LEU A 159 20.27 11.60 0.20
C LEU A 159 20.46 10.23 -0.44
N ASP A 160 21.21 10.18 -1.53
CA ASP A 160 21.80 8.93 -2.00
C ASP A 160 23.01 8.52 -1.13
N ASN A 161 23.59 7.36 -1.42
CA ASN A 161 24.73 6.85 -0.65
C ASN A 161 26.01 7.69 -0.81
N SER A 162 26.10 8.47 -1.88
CA SER A 162 27.18 9.43 -2.11
C SER A 162 26.96 10.77 -1.40
N GLY A 163 25.77 10.98 -0.83
CA GLY A 163 25.40 12.19 -0.14
C GLY A 163 24.87 13.30 -1.07
N TRP A 164 24.53 12.98 -2.32
CA TRP A 164 23.81 13.91 -3.19
C TRP A 164 22.32 13.95 -2.84
N ASP A 165 21.72 15.12 -2.97
CA ASP A 165 20.28 15.28 -2.81
C ASP A 165 19.53 14.53 -3.92
N ALA A 166 18.58 13.70 -3.54
CA ALA A 166 17.64 13.09 -4.47
C ALA A 166 16.75 14.17 -5.10
N LYS A 167 16.37 13.97 -6.36
CA LYS A 167 15.34 14.78 -7.00
C LYS A 167 13.98 14.33 -6.45
N VAL A 168 13.16 15.30 -6.02
CA VAL A 168 11.87 15.02 -5.39
C VAL A 168 10.71 15.64 -6.18
N GLU A 169 9.75 14.80 -6.54
CA GLU A 169 8.45 15.21 -7.08
C GLU A 169 7.38 15.00 -6.00
N TRP A 170 6.63 16.06 -5.67
CA TRP A 170 5.66 16.05 -4.58
C TRP A 170 4.23 15.98 -5.09
N GLU A 171 3.40 15.14 -4.46
CA GLU A 171 1.98 15.04 -4.78
C GLU A 171 1.14 14.68 -3.54
N ILE A 172 -0.16 14.96 -3.61
CA ILE A 172 -1.12 14.56 -2.58
C ILE A 172 -1.75 13.24 -3.01
N GLU A 173 -1.78 12.24 -2.12
CA GLU A 173 -2.26 10.88 -2.43
C GLU A 173 -3.70 10.83 -2.94
N ASP A 174 -4.57 11.70 -2.40
CA ASP A 174 -5.98 11.79 -2.80
C ASP A 174 -6.37 13.26 -3.02
N PRO A 175 -6.10 13.81 -4.22
CA PRO A 175 -6.31 15.23 -4.51
C PRO A 175 -7.79 15.60 -4.52
N GLU A 176 -8.69 14.68 -4.88
CA GLU A 176 -10.14 14.95 -4.89
C GLU A 176 -10.68 15.14 -3.47
N ILE A 177 -10.31 14.26 -2.55
CA ILE A 177 -10.73 14.38 -1.15
C ILE A 177 -10.05 15.58 -0.52
N PHE A 178 -8.76 15.81 -0.78
CA PHE A 178 -8.07 17.00 -0.29
C PHE A 178 -8.80 18.29 -0.70
N GLU A 179 -9.10 18.46 -1.98
CA GLU A 179 -9.77 19.66 -2.49
C GLU A 179 -11.17 19.87 -1.87
N LYS A 180 -11.95 18.80 -1.69
CA LYS A 180 -13.27 18.88 -1.06
C LYS A 180 -13.23 19.23 0.42
N THR A 181 -12.12 18.95 1.10
CA THR A 181 -12.08 18.94 2.58
C THR A 181 -11.05 19.87 3.19
N LYS A 182 -10.18 20.52 2.42
CA LYS A 182 -9.11 21.38 2.95
C LYS A 182 -9.58 22.53 3.84
N GLU A 183 -10.76 23.10 3.57
CA GLU A 183 -11.34 24.17 4.40
C GLU A 183 -12.04 23.63 5.66
N ASN A 184 -12.55 22.39 5.63
CA ASN A 184 -13.25 21.73 6.73
C ASN A 184 -12.83 20.24 6.81
N PRO A 185 -11.61 19.94 7.30
CA PRO A 185 -11.09 18.60 7.25
C PRO A 185 -11.76 17.68 8.26
N TYR A 186 -12.05 16.46 7.81
CA TYR A 186 -12.62 15.39 8.61
C TYR A 186 -11.53 14.55 9.25
N ALA A 187 -11.95 13.62 10.09
CA ALA A 187 -11.06 12.64 10.70
C ALA A 187 -10.43 11.74 9.63
N LYS A 188 -9.22 12.06 9.16
CA LYS A 188 -8.50 11.26 8.17
C LYS A 188 -7.01 11.62 8.17
N ASP A 189 -6.21 10.73 7.62
CA ASP A 189 -4.85 11.03 7.20
C ASP A 189 -4.85 11.76 5.86
N TYR A 190 -4.30 12.97 5.85
CA TYR A 190 -3.92 13.69 4.64
C TYR A 190 -2.47 13.38 4.35
N VAL A 191 -2.21 12.81 3.17
CA VAL A 191 -0.90 12.24 2.84
C VAL A 191 -0.25 13.02 1.71
N LEU A 192 0.94 13.54 1.98
CA LEU A 192 1.86 14.08 0.98
C LEU A 192 2.89 13.00 0.64
N ILE A 193 3.07 12.73 -0.65
CA ILE A 193 4.02 11.76 -1.18
C ILE A 193 5.21 12.53 -1.78
N ALA A 194 6.41 12.14 -1.38
CA ALA A 194 7.66 12.55 -2.01
C ALA A 194 8.15 11.40 -2.90
N ASN A 195 7.98 11.51 -4.20
CA ASN A 195 8.51 10.56 -5.19
C ASN A 195 9.98 10.92 -5.47
N LEU A 196 10.88 9.96 -5.29
CA LEU A 196 12.31 10.15 -5.27
C LEU A 196 12.96 9.53 -6.51
N LYS A 197 13.80 10.33 -7.17
CA LYS A 197 14.64 9.94 -8.30
C LYS A 197 16.08 10.37 -8.01
N SER A 198 17.00 9.86 -8.81
CA SER A 198 18.38 10.33 -8.80
C SER A 198 18.45 11.85 -9.03
N GLY A 199 19.24 12.52 -8.20
CA GLY A 199 19.58 13.93 -8.37
C GLY A 199 20.75 14.17 -9.32
N VAL A 200 21.37 13.11 -9.83
CA VAL A 200 22.54 13.19 -10.69
C VAL A 200 22.14 13.63 -12.11
N GLU A 201 22.81 14.64 -12.65
CA GLU A 201 22.52 15.20 -13.97
C GLU A 201 22.95 14.30 -15.14
N ASP A 202 23.82 13.32 -14.89
CA ASP A 202 24.24 12.34 -15.89
C ASP A 202 23.03 11.56 -16.40
N LYS A 203 22.78 11.64 -17.72
CA LYS A 203 21.66 11.00 -18.41
C LYS A 203 21.60 9.49 -18.21
N LYS A 204 22.71 8.85 -17.85
CA LYS A 204 22.74 7.42 -17.54
C LYS A 204 21.98 7.10 -16.24
N TYR A 205 21.92 8.05 -15.31
CA TYR A 205 21.39 7.84 -13.95
C TYR A 205 20.24 8.78 -13.59
N SER A 206 20.01 9.86 -14.34
CA SER A 206 18.99 10.87 -14.05
C SER A 206 17.55 10.34 -14.02
N ASP A 207 17.29 9.23 -14.72
CA ASP A 207 15.97 8.60 -14.81
C ASP A 207 15.81 7.44 -13.80
N VAL A 208 16.80 7.20 -12.93
CA VAL A 208 16.73 6.15 -11.92
C VAL A 208 15.72 6.55 -10.84
N GLU A 209 14.66 5.78 -10.73
CA GLU A 209 13.64 5.92 -9.69
C GLU A 209 14.09 5.19 -8.43
N PHE A 210 14.09 5.90 -7.29
CA PHE A 210 14.42 5.31 -6.00
C PHE A 210 13.19 4.75 -5.31
N GLY A 211 12.06 5.45 -5.38
CA GLY A 211 10.82 5.06 -4.70
C GLY A 211 10.09 6.27 -4.15
N TYR A 212 9.43 6.14 -3.00
CA TYR A 212 8.71 7.25 -2.39
C TYR A 212 8.80 7.26 -0.87
N VAL A 213 8.50 8.41 -0.27
CA VAL A 213 8.31 8.58 1.18
C VAL A 213 6.98 9.28 1.43
N LYS A 214 6.22 8.84 2.43
CA LYS A 214 4.92 9.43 2.78
C LYS A 214 4.99 10.27 4.05
N PHE A 215 4.29 11.39 4.04
CA PHE A 215 4.17 12.32 5.16
C PHE A 215 2.69 12.51 5.50
N VAL A 216 2.33 12.22 6.74
CA VAL A 216 0.94 12.15 7.20
C VAL A 216 0.64 13.33 8.10
N TYR A 217 -0.34 14.13 7.69
CA TYR A 217 -1.07 15.03 8.58
C TYR A 217 -2.35 14.32 9.02
N ARG A 218 -2.33 13.81 10.24
CA ARG A 218 -3.46 13.07 10.80
C ARG A 218 -4.45 14.04 11.39
N VAL A 219 -5.69 13.93 10.97
CA VAL A 219 -6.80 14.59 11.64
C VAL A 219 -7.56 13.53 12.43
N GLU A 220 -7.53 13.64 13.75
CA GLU A 220 -8.24 12.75 14.65
C GLU A 220 -9.73 13.01 14.63
N ALA A 221 -10.48 11.92 14.80
CA ALA A 221 -11.90 11.98 15.05
C ALA A 221 -12.19 12.75 16.33
N THR A 222 -13.07 13.74 16.22
CA THR A 222 -13.68 14.38 17.39
C THR A 222 -15.17 14.06 17.43
N ASN A 223 -15.86 14.66 18.40
CA ASN A 223 -17.28 14.47 18.62
C ASN A 223 -18.18 14.98 17.47
N ASP A 224 -17.64 15.49 16.36
CA ASP A 224 -18.43 16.18 15.30
C ASP A 224 -17.96 15.93 13.84
N THR A 225 -17.14 14.91 13.55
CA THR A 225 -16.25 14.98 12.34
C THR A 225 -16.44 13.91 11.28
N ASN A 226 -17.65 13.35 11.15
CA ASN A 226 -17.92 12.36 10.11
C ASN A 226 -18.04 13.02 8.73
N TYR A 227 -17.81 12.23 7.67
CA TYR A 227 -18.07 12.64 6.30
C TYR A 227 -19.52 12.37 5.91
N ASP A 228 -20.29 13.42 5.60
CA ASP A 228 -21.67 13.32 5.13
C ASP A 228 -21.74 12.87 3.67
N TYR A 229 -22.10 11.60 3.46
CA TYR A 229 -22.17 10.97 2.14
C TYR A 229 -23.56 11.15 1.50
N VAL A 230 -23.96 12.41 1.28
CA VAL A 230 -25.31 12.78 0.81
C VAL A 230 -25.73 12.03 -0.47
N SER A 231 -24.81 11.80 -1.40
CA SER A 231 -25.09 11.07 -2.65
C SER A 231 -25.51 9.62 -2.38
N LYS A 232 -24.79 8.90 -1.52
CA LYS A 232 -25.14 7.54 -1.07
C LYS A 232 -26.43 7.52 -0.26
N ALA A 233 -26.68 8.54 0.56
CA ALA A 233 -27.94 8.72 1.25
C ALA A 233 -29.13 8.83 0.26
N LYS A 234 -28.99 9.63 -0.80
CA LYS A 234 -30.01 9.75 -1.87
C LYS A 234 -30.17 8.45 -2.66
N GLU A 235 -29.08 7.72 -2.90
CA GLU A 235 -29.13 6.39 -3.53
C GLU A 235 -29.94 5.40 -2.67
N ALA A 236 -29.66 5.33 -1.36
CA ALA A 236 -30.41 4.49 -0.43
C ALA A 236 -31.90 4.89 -0.38
N PHE A 237 -32.20 6.19 -0.37
CA PHE A 237 -33.59 6.65 -0.42
C PHE A 237 -34.31 6.23 -1.71
N ALA A 238 -33.64 6.30 -2.87
CA ALA A 238 -34.18 5.78 -4.12
C ALA A 238 -34.46 4.27 -4.04
N LYS A 239 -33.59 3.49 -3.41
CA LYS A 239 -33.80 2.04 -3.17
C LYS A 239 -34.97 1.73 -2.23
N ILE A 240 -35.24 2.59 -1.24
CA ILE A 240 -36.45 2.49 -0.43
C ILE A 240 -37.69 2.66 -1.31
N ASN A 241 -37.69 3.67 -2.19
CA ASN A 241 -38.80 3.91 -3.12
C ASN A 241 -39.00 2.78 -4.13
N GLU A 242 -37.93 2.19 -4.67
CA GLU A 242 -38.01 0.97 -5.48
C GLU A 242 -38.70 -0.17 -4.71
N THR A 243 -38.34 -0.36 -3.44
CA THR A 243 -38.93 -1.39 -2.57
C THR A 243 -40.42 -1.13 -2.32
N ARG A 244 -40.82 0.13 -2.06
CA ARG A 244 -42.23 0.52 -1.86
C ARG A 244 -43.06 0.34 -3.13
N LYS A 245 -42.52 0.78 -4.28
CA LYS A 245 -43.17 0.64 -5.58
C LYS A 245 -43.42 -0.81 -5.96
N ALA A 246 -42.49 -1.72 -5.66
CA ALA A 246 -42.66 -3.15 -5.86
C ALA A 246 -43.82 -3.76 -5.03
N GLN A 247 -44.29 -3.06 -3.98
CA GLN A 247 -45.43 -3.43 -3.16
C GLN A 247 -46.71 -2.65 -3.52
N GLY A 248 -46.70 -1.89 -4.62
CA GLY A 248 -47.84 -1.07 -5.04
C GLY A 248 -48.07 0.18 -4.19
N LEU A 249 -47.09 0.59 -3.37
CA LEU A 249 -47.17 1.77 -2.53
C LEU A 249 -46.66 3.02 -3.26
N LYS A 250 -47.14 4.19 -2.83
CA LYS A 250 -46.66 5.48 -3.33
C LYS A 250 -45.21 5.72 -2.88
N GLU A 251 -44.43 6.30 -3.79
CA GLU A 251 -43.07 6.76 -3.50
C GLU A 251 -43.10 7.88 -2.45
N LEU A 252 -42.09 7.88 -1.57
CA LEU A 252 -41.88 8.90 -0.57
C LEU A 252 -41.17 10.11 -1.18
N THR A 253 -41.49 11.29 -0.67
CA THR A 253 -40.78 12.53 -1.00
C THR A 253 -39.54 12.67 -0.12
N TRP A 254 -38.39 13.01 -0.70
CA TRP A 254 -37.19 13.37 0.07
C TRP A 254 -37.45 14.64 0.87
N SER A 255 -37.22 14.60 2.18
CA SER A 255 -37.41 15.75 3.07
C SER A 255 -36.07 16.25 3.60
N GLU A 256 -35.68 17.47 3.20
CA GLU A 256 -34.46 18.11 3.69
C GLU A 256 -34.54 18.40 5.20
N ASP A 257 -35.74 18.71 5.71
CA ASP A 257 -35.97 18.91 7.15
C ASP A 257 -35.68 17.63 7.95
N ILE A 258 -36.21 16.48 7.49
CA ILE A 258 -35.94 15.18 8.12
C ILE A 258 -34.46 14.84 8.01
N TYR A 259 -33.83 15.14 6.87
CA TYR A 259 -32.39 14.92 6.68
C TYR A 259 -31.58 15.67 7.74
N GLN A 260 -31.73 17.00 7.80
CA GLN A 260 -30.93 17.87 8.67
C GLN A 260 -31.24 17.70 10.15
N ASN A 261 -32.51 17.51 10.51
CA ASN A 261 -32.96 17.58 11.90
C ASN A 261 -33.22 16.21 12.56
N GLN A 262 -33.20 15.11 11.80
CA GLN A 262 -33.45 13.76 12.34
C GLN A 262 -32.42 12.74 11.89
N ALA A 263 -32.32 12.49 10.58
CA ALA A 263 -31.48 11.42 10.05
C ALA A 263 -29.98 11.71 10.27
N LEU A 264 -29.52 12.94 9.97
CA LEU A 264 -28.13 13.34 10.12
C LEU A 264 -27.68 13.38 11.60
N PRO A 265 -28.44 13.97 12.54
CA PRO A 265 -28.14 13.85 13.96
C PRO A 265 -28.09 12.39 14.43
N LYS A 266 -29.06 11.55 14.02
CA LYS A 266 -29.12 10.15 14.44
C LYS A 266 -27.93 9.35 13.91
N VAL A 267 -27.54 9.53 12.65
CA VAL A 267 -26.42 8.78 12.08
C VAL A 267 -25.09 9.19 12.73
N ASN A 268 -24.94 10.47 13.07
CA ASN A 268 -23.80 10.96 13.83
C ASN A 268 -23.76 10.40 15.26
N GLU A 269 -24.91 10.26 15.93
CA GLU A 269 -25.00 9.61 17.24
C GLU A 269 -24.53 8.15 17.18
N ILE A 270 -25.09 7.34 16.27
CA ILE A 270 -24.77 5.90 16.19
C ILE A 270 -23.34 5.60 15.72
N SER A 271 -22.70 6.55 15.02
CA SER A 271 -21.30 6.43 14.64
C SER A 271 -20.36 6.36 15.85
N ARG A 272 -20.83 6.86 17.00
CA ARG A 272 -20.06 6.95 18.25
C ARG A 272 -20.40 5.82 19.19
N GLN A 273 -21.70 5.67 19.45
CA GLN A 273 -22.24 4.63 20.29
C GLN A 273 -23.34 3.95 19.51
N TYR A 274 -23.00 2.82 18.92
CA TYR A 274 -23.92 2.11 18.07
C TYR A 274 -25.17 1.71 18.85
N ASP A 275 -26.29 2.30 18.46
CA ASP A 275 -27.64 1.99 18.92
C ASP A 275 -28.39 1.40 17.74
N SER A 276 -28.91 0.18 17.89
CA SER A 276 -29.65 -0.55 16.85
C SER A 276 -31.12 -0.15 16.73
N THR A 277 -31.56 0.90 17.43
CA THR A 277 -32.97 1.33 17.43
C THR A 277 -33.32 2.06 16.13
N GLY A 278 -34.41 1.60 15.49
CA GLY A 278 -34.89 2.16 14.22
C GLY A 278 -34.11 1.68 13.01
N PHE A 279 -34.28 2.37 11.88
CA PHE A 279 -33.62 2.02 10.63
C PHE A 279 -32.18 2.52 10.61
N VAL A 280 -31.29 1.76 11.24
CA VAL A 280 -29.86 2.08 11.31
C VAL A 280 -29.02 1.00 10.64
N GLY A 281 -27.81 1.36 10.19
CA GLY A 281 -26.87 0.45 9.55
C GLY A 281 -25.43 0.82 9.89
N ARG A 282 -24.51 -0.16 9.83
CA ARG A 282 -23.07 0.07 9.97
C ARG A 282 -22.26 -0.87 9.08
N ARG A 283 -21.04 -0.46 8.71
CA ARG A 283 -20.01 -1.20 7.95
C ARG A 283 -20.32 -1.50 6.49
N ASP A 284 -21.58 -1.56 6.08
CA ASP A 284 -21.91 -1.74 4.66
C ASP A 284 -21.75 -0.41 3.91
N GLU A 285 -20.95 -0.42 2.85
CA GLU A 285 -20.78 0.74 1.96
C GLU A 285 -21.91 0.85 0.92
N ASP A 286 -22.51 -0.28 0.54
CA ASP A 286 -23.49 -0.39 -0.53
C ASP A 286 -24.90 -0.05 -0.01
N ALA A 287 -25.49 1.00 -0.58
CA ALA A 287 -26.83 1.48 -0.24
C ALA A 287 -27.92 0.41 -0.44
N ALA A 288 -27.83 -0.40 -1.51
CA ALA A 288 -28.79 -1.46 -1.78
C ALA A 288 -28.70 -2.58 -0.74
N VAL A 289 -27.49 -2.91 -0.27
CA VAL A 289 -27.30 -3.89 0.81
C VAL A 289 -27.95 -3.39 2.11
N VAL A 290 -27.75 -2.13 2.47
CA VAL A 290 -28.34 -1.52 3.67
C VAL A 290 -29.88 -1.54 3.60
N VAL A 291 -30.44 -1.05 2.50
CA VAL A 291 -31.91 -1.02 2.32
C VAL A 291 -32.50 -2.42 2.28
N LYS A 292 -31.81 -3.40 1.67
CA LYS A 292 -32.23 -4.80 1.71
C LYS A 292 -32.24 -5.36 3.13
N LYS A 293 -31.28 -4.99 4.00
CA LYS A 293 -31.30 -5.38 5.41
C LYS A 293 -32.49 -4.78 6.14
N TRP A 294 -32.77 -3.49 5.94
CA TRP A 294 -33.95 -2.84 6.52
C TRP A 294 -35.27 -3.48 6.06
N ALA A 295 -35.40 -3.73 4.75
CA ALA A 295 -36.59 -4.31 4.15
C ALA A 295 -36.86 -5.78 4.56
N ASN A 296 -35.85 -6.49 5.08
CA ASN A 296 -35.93 -7.86 5.59
C ASN A 296 -35.84 -7.94 7.12
N SER A 297 -35.79 -6.80 7.81
CA SER A 297 -35.75 -6.74 9.26
C SER A 297 -37.13 -6.78 9.88
N GLY A 298 -37.21 -6.88 11.21
CA GLY A 298 -38.46 -6.72 11.95
C GLY A 298 -39.11 -5.33 11.81
N LEU A 299 -38.41 -4.35 11.21
CA LEU A 299 -38.94 -3.02 10.92
C LEU A 299 -39.60 -2.91 9.54
N ARG A 300 -39.66 -4.01 8.77
CA ARG A 300 -40.21 -4.03 7.41
C ARG A 300 -41.57 -3.34 7.29
N ASP A 301 -42.48 -3.60 8.22
CA ASP A 301 -43.84 -3.05 8.17
C ASP A 301 -43.85 -1.52 8.31
N LEU A 302 -42.89 -0.95 9.06
CA LEU A 302 -42.72 0.50 9.17
C LEU A 302 -42.16 1.11 7.87
N LEU A 303 -41.25 0.40 7.19
CA LEU A 303 -40.68 0.84 5.91
C LEU A 303 -41.74 0.89 4.81
N LEU A 304 -42.75 0.02 4.93
CA LEU A 304 -43.86 -0.16 4.00
C LEU A 304 -45.18 0.39 4.51
N ASP A 305 -45.16 1.24 5.55
CA ASP A 305 -46.37 1.86 6.03
C ASP A 305 -46.95 2.79 4.94
N PRO A 306 -48.21 2.58 4.51
CA PRO A 306 -48.85 3.41 3.48
C PRO A 306 -49.13 4.85 3.95
N ASN A 307 -49.12 5.12 5.25
CA ASN A 307 -49.36 6.44 5.82
C ASN A 307 -48.11 7.33 5.77
N VAL A 308 -46.93 6.75 5.58
CA VAL A 308 -45.67 7.50 5.47
C VAL A 308 -45.62 8.21 4.12
N THR A 309 -45.29 9.50 4.14
CA THR A 309 -45.34 10.36 2.94
C THR A 309 -44.00 10.99 2.60
N GLU A 310 -43.16 11.21 3.60
CA GLU A 310 -41.86 11.84 3.45
C GLU A 310 -40.80 11.11 4.28
N GLY A 311 -39.55 11.25 3.88
CA GLY A 311 -38.43 10.71 4.65
C GLY A 311 -37.08 11.14 4.10
N ALA A 312 -36.04 10.76 4.82
CA ALA A 312 -34.67 10.98 4.39
C ALA A 312 -33.74 9.94 5.00
N VAL A 313 -32.69 9.60 4.24
CA VAL A 313 -31.59 8.76 4.71
C VAL A 313 -30.40 9.65 4.94
N ALA A 314 -29.68 9.46 6.04
CA ALA A 314 -28.34 9.99 6.23
C ALA A 314 -27.33 8.84 6.18
N ALA A 315 -26.20 9.12 5.55
CA ALA A 315 -25.09 8.20 5.43
C ALA A 315 -23.83 8.97 5.81
N VAL A 316 -23.09 8.47 6.79
CA VAL A 316 -21.81 9.08 7.18
C VAL A 316 -20.70 8.06 7.24
N VAL A 317 -19.47 8.50 7.06
CA VAL A 317 -18.28 7.67 7.22
C VAL A 317 -17.46 8.24 8.36
N ASP A 318 -17.14 7.39 9.35
CA ASP A 318 -16.25 7.79 10.44
C ASP A 318 -14.79 7.85 9.98
N GLY A 319 -13.91 8.35 10.85
CA GLY A 319 -12.50 8.48 10.52
C GLY A 319 -11.73 7.17 10.32
N ASN A 320 -12.35 6.02 10.63
CA ASN A 320 -11.80 4.69 10.37
C ASN A 320 -12.30 4.11 9.03
N GLY A 321 -13.05 4.89 8.25
CA GLY A 321 -13.66 4.41 7.00
C GLY A 321 -14.90 3.54 7.22
N VAL A 322 -15.49 3.54 8.43
CA VAL A 322 -16.69 2.76 8.71
C VAL A 322 -17.93 3.56 8.33
N TYR A 323 -18.75 2.98 7.46
CA TYR A 323 -20.03 3.55 7.07
C TYR A 323 -21.07 3.39 8.17
N TYR A 324 -21.89 4.41 8.38
CA TYR A 324 -23.07 4.41 9.23
C TYR A 324 -24.26 4.99 8.47
N TRP A 325 -25.46 4.48 8.75
CA TRP A 325 -26.67 4.84 8.04
C TRP A 325 -27.82 5.04 9.03
N ALA A 326 -28.67 6.02 8.78
CA ALA A 326 -29.93 6.19 9.49
C ALA A 326 -31.03 6.62 8.51
N TYR A 327 -32.22 6.01 8.61
CA TYR A 327 -33.41 6.42 7.89
C TYR A 327 -34.47 6.93 8.87
N SER A 328 -35.02 8.11 8.57
CA SER A 328 -36.09 8.75 9.32
C SER A 328 -37.22 9.13 8.37
N TYR A 329 -38.44 9.18 8.88
CA TYR A 329 -39.64 9.32 8.08
C TYR A 329 -40.78 9.99 8.85
N LYS A 330 -41.78 10.48 8.12
CA LYS A 330 -42.99 11.11 8.70
C LYS A 330 -44.26 10.84 7.88
#